data_AF-A0A8J3HL56-F1
#
_entry.id   AF-A0A8J3HL56-F1
#
_cell.length_a   1.000
_cell.length_b   1.000
_cell.length_c   1.000
_cell.angle_alpha   90.00
_cell.angle_beta   90.00
_cell.angle_gamma   90.00
#
_symmetry.space_group_name_H-M   'P 1'
#
loop_
_entity.id
_entity.type
_entity.pdbx_description
1 polymer ?
#
loop_
_entity_poly.entity_id
_entity_poly.type
_entity_poly.pdbx_seq_one_letter_code
_entity_poly.pdbx_strand_id
1 'polypeptide(L)'
;MNRTDPDLTAVRDLPPGLAEPTDASVTRTWYLLSARQTAAQGGSRRPLLRLLVPIAAAALVGVVTISAINWTSGGGADFAAPQIDLISASHQPLPTEHATHEPSLTRTTPEAVAALEALAHTAEQSTAVVTLSPGQLIHVDTAGWAARLSGGSGSVTYQPRSVWLDPAGMITLKLLAGDRDLDAGSRSNAEAERAQERQLLAEHGPSLAQPTPQWLASLPTDPAQLLARLRAETEVGKAWTVDHQLWDNLSQFYSECDILLSPQLRAALLRAFTGMDGLTAGEVYLDGTRLIAIRQTDQDTGYEILFDPVTAWAVGRRTVVGPGTVALTAPDSGPAFDPLVNYHATWTQTIVPDTDSH
;
A
#
# COMPACT_ATOMS: atom_id res chain seq x y z
N MET A 1 19.54 25.25 -13.21
CA MET A 1 20.67 24.88 -12.33
C MET A 1 21.89 25.68 -12.76
N ASN A 2 22.48 26.44 -11.83
CA ASN A 2 23.60 27.32 -12.14
C ASN A 2 24.91 26.52 -12.06
N ARG A 3 25.89 26.81 -12.90
CA ARG A 3 27.14 26.02 -13.05
C ARG A 3 28.06 26.06 -11.81
N THR A 4 27.67 26.80 -10.79
CA THR A 4 28.41 27.06 -9.55
C THR A 4 27.73 26.45 -8.33
N ASP A 5 26.88 25.43 -8.53
CA ASP A 5 26.27 24.69 -7.44
C ASP A 5 27.36 23.98 -6.62
N PRO A 6 27.41 24.17 -5.28
CA PRO A 6 28.43 23.55 -4.43
C PRO A 6 28.42 22.02 -4.51
N ASP A 7 27.26 21.40 -4.78
CA ASP A 7 27.16 19.94 -4.89
C ASP A 7 27.76 19.44 -6.22
N LEU A 8 27.57 20.19 -7.31
CA LEU A 8 28.22 19.91 -8.59
C LEU A 8 29.74 20.14 -8.54
N THR A 9 30.19 21.06 -7.69
CA THR A 9 31.62 21.33 -7.47
C THR A 9 32.25 20.20 -6.66
N ALA A 10 31.56 19.71 -5.63
CA ALA A 10 32.03 18.59 -4.80
C ALA A 10 32.19 17.27 -5.58
N VAL A 11 31.29 16.98 -6.54
CA VAL A 11 31.40 15.80 -7.41
C VAL A 11 32.57 15.94 -8.39
N ARG A 12 32.83 17.16 -8.89
CA ARG A 12 33.87 17.43 -9.88
C ARG A 12 35.28 17.42 -9.31
N ASP A 13 35.44 17.76 -8.04
CA ASP A 13 36.72 17.83 -7.35
C ASP A 13 37.11 16.51 -6.65
N LEU A 14 36.42 15.40 -6.94
CA LEU A 14 36.84 14.08 -6.46
C LEU A 14 38.23 13.73 -7.01
N PRO A 15 39.20 13.34 -6.16
CA PRO A 15 40.53 12.96 -6.60
C PRO A 15 40.47 11.83 -7.64
N PRO A 16 41.18 11.94 -8.78
CA PRO A 16 41.26 10.84 -9.73
C PRO A 16 41.91 9.61 -9.06
N GLY A 17 41.22 8.47 -9.13
CA GLY A 17 41.69 7.20 -8.57
C GLY A 17 40.93 6.70 -7.33
N LEU A 18 39.89 7.40 -6.87
CA LEU A 18 38.91 6.80 -5.97
C LEU A 18 38.04 5.80 -6.74
N ALA A 19 37.77 4.65 -6.12
CA ALA A 19 36.83 3.68 -6.68
C ALA A 19 35.49 4.38 -6.91
N GLU A 20 34.91 4.20 -8.11
CA GLU A 20 33.58 4.73 -8.41
C GLU A 20 32.61 4.26 -7.31
N PRO A 21 31.74 5.16 -6.80
CA PRO A 21 30.70 4.75 -5.87
C PRO A 21 29.92 3.61 -6.50
N THR A 22 29.87 2.46 -5.82
CA THR A 22 29.06 1.35 -6.31
C THR A 22 27.59 1.79 -6.36
N ASP A 23 26.83 1.29 -7.33
CA ASP A 23 25.39 1.59 -7.43
C ASP A 23 24.66 1.34 -6.10
N ALA A 24 25.09 0.32 -5.35
CA ALA A 24 24.59 0.02 -4.01
C ALA A 24 24.85 1.14 -2.98
N SER A 25 25.96 1.87 -3.08
CA SER A 25 26.28 3.01 -2.24
C SER A 25 25.40 4.22 -2.56
N VAL A 26 25.14 4.45 -3.85
CA VAL A 26 24.27 5.54 -4.33
C VAL A 26 22.83 5.31 -3.86
N THR A 27 22.29 4.10 -4.06
CA THR A 27 20.94 3.74 -3.62
C THR A 27 20.79 3.83 -2.10
N ARG A 28 21.78 3.36 -1.32
CA ARG A 28 21.74 3.46 0.14
C ARG A 28 21.79 4.90 0.63
N THR A 29 22.59 5.75 -0.03
CA THR A 29 22.69 7.18 0.29
C THR A 29 21.40 7.91 -0.06
N TRP A 30 20.78 7.57 -1.19
CA TRP A 30 19.50 8.12 -1.59
C TRP A 30 18.39 7.75 -0.59
N TYR A 31 18.29 6.48 -0.18
CA TYR A 31 17.37 6.04 0.86
C TYR A 31 17.57 6.78 2.19
N LEU A 32 18.82 6.97 2.62
CA LEU A 32 19.12 7.70 3.86
C LEU A 32 18.77 9.19 3.76
N LEU A 33 18.92 9.81 2.59
CA LEU A 33 18.53 11.20 2.36
C LEU A 33 17.02 11.37 2.37
N SER A 34 16.30 10.49 1.69
CA SER A 34 14.82 10.49 1.66
C SER A 34 14.25 10.28 3.06
N ALA A 35 14.78 9.32 3.84
CA ALA A 35 14.33 9.07 5.22
C ALA A 35 14.60 10.26 6.19
N ARG A 36 15.71 10.98 6.01
CA ARG A 36 16.06 12.14 6.86
C ARG A 36 15.18 13.36 6.58
N GLN A 37 14.72 13.55 5.35
CA GLN A 37 13.82 14.66 5.02
C GLN A 37 12.45 14.50 5.66
N THR A 38 11.96 13.26 5.80
CA THR A 38 10.69 12.95 6.48
C THR A 38 10.77 13.16 7.99
N ALA A 39 11.90 12.83 8.64
CA ALA A 39 12.06 12.92 10.09
C ALA A 39 12.22 14.36 10.63
N ALA A 40 12.65 15.32 9.81
CA ALA A 40 12.99 16.68 10.28
C ALA A 40 11.76 17.59 10.52
N GLN A 41 10.53 17.17 10.20
CA GLN A 41 9.36 18.05 10.13
C GLN A 41 8.35 17.92 11.29
N GLY A 42 8.51 17.00 12.25
CA GLY A 42 7.57 16.77 13.35
C GLY A 42 7.95 17.48 14.67
N GLY A 43 7.41 18.68 14.94
CA GLY A 43 7.71 19.45 16.16
C GLY A 43 6.48 19.95 16.97
N SER A 44 6.10 19.19 18.01
CA SER A 44 5.33 19.46 19.25
C SER A 44 4.20 20.51 19.31
N ARG A 45 3.03 20.16 19.91
CA ARG A 45 2.44 20.82 21.11
C ARG A 45 1.11 20.22 21.67
N ARG A 46 1.15 20.01 23.00
CA ARG A 46 0.17 19.87 24.14
C ARG A 46 -1.37 19.73 23.93
N PRO A 47 -2.06 18.86 24.73
CA PRO A 47 -3.51 18.62 24.64
C PRO A 47 -4.36 19.32 25.72
N LEU A 48 -5.66 19.48 25.46
CA LEU A 48 -6.71 19.82 26.44
C LEU A 48 -7.91 18.85 26.31
N LEU A 49 -8.42 18.41 27.47
CA LEU A 49 -9.41 17.35 27.70
C LEU A 49 -10.88 17.81 27.63
N ARG A 50 -11.77 16.87 27.24
CA ARG A 50 -13.09 16.45 27.83
C ARG A 50 -14.04 15.93 26.73
N LEU A 51 -15.09 15.10 26.89
CA LEU A 51 -15.49 13.95 27.76
C LEU A 51 -16.90 13.46 27.29
N LEU A 52 -17.05 12.18 26.87
CA LEU A 52 -18.22 11.21 26.86
C LEU A 52 -19.61 11.61 26.26
N VAL A 53 -20.39 10.71 25.60
CA VAL A 53 -21.23 9.59 26.12
C VAL A 53 -21.72 8.65 24.97
N PRO A 54 -22.10 7.37 25.21
CA PRO A 54 -22.06 6.26 24.23
C PRO A 54 -23.42 5.67 23.78
N ILE A 55 -23.47 4.99 22.62
CA ILE A 55 -24.47 3.93 22.28
C ILE A 55 -23.79 2.75 21.54
N ALA A 56 -24.43 1.58 21.63
CA ALA A 56 -23.94 0.20 21.59
C ALA A 56 -23.79 -0.49 20.20
N ALA A 57 -23.24 -1.71 20.26
CA ALA A 57 -22.60 -2.51 19.22
C ALA A 57 -23.49 -3.56 18.52
N ALA A 58 -23.00 -4.08 17.37
CA ALA A 58 -23.27 -5.43 16.86
C ALA A 58 -22.08 -5.91 15.99
N ALA A 59 -21.75 -7.21 16.11
CA ALA A 59 -20.51 -7.87 15.68
C ALA A 59 -20.52 -8.40 14.23
N LEU A 60 -19.34 -8.48 13.60
CA LEU A 60 -19.04 -9.29 12.41
C LEU A 60 -17.56 -9.72 12.41
N VAL A 61 -17.35 -10.97 11.99
CA VAL A 61 -16.07 -11.71 11.95
C VAL A 61 -15.09 -11.02 11.01
N GLY A 62 -13.90 -10.70 11.54
CA GLY A 62 -12.93 -9.80 10.96
C GLY A 62 -12.06 -10.45 9.89
N VAL A 63 -12.36 -10.11 8.63
CA VAL A 63 -11.31 -9.66 7.73
C VAL A 63 -11.25 -8.15 7.96
N VAL A 64 -10.16 -7.64 8.55
CA VAL A 64 -9.92 -6.19 8.63
C VAL A 64 -9.56 -5.73 7.21
N THR A 65 -10.57 -5.71 6.35
CA THR A 65 -10.48 -4.89 5.15
C THR A 65 -10.37 -3.45 5.66
N ILE A 66 -9.39 -2.71 5.14
CA ILE A 66 -9.37 -1.24 5.22
C ILE A 66 -10.49 -0.70 4.29
N SER A 67 -11.69 -1.25 4.42
CA SER A 67 -12.93 -0.64 3.98
C SER A 67 -13.08 0.64 4.78
N ALA A 68 -13.49 1.73 4.16
CA ALA A 68 -13.73 3.02 4.81
C ALA A 68 -14.75 2.87 5.96
N ILE A 69 -14.29 2.47 7.15
CA ILE A 69 -15.14 2.41 8.33
C ILE A 69 -15.43 3.87 8.67
N ASN A 70 -16.70 4.25 8.55
CA ASN A 70 -17.21 5.57 8.92
C ASN A 70 -17.07 5.79 10.43
N TRP A 71 -15.86 6.08 10.91
CA TRP A 71 -15.61 6.43 12.29
C TRP A 71 -16.05 7.88 12.48
N THR A 72 -17.06 8.07 13.32
CA THR A 72 -17.48 9.37 13.83
C THR A 72 -16.41 9.91 14.79
N SER A 73 -15.31 10.42 14.23
CA SER A 73 -14.25 11.08 14.99
C SER A 73 -14.70 12.47 15.47
N GLY A 74 -15.05 12.58 16.75
CA GLY A 74 -14.93 13.83 17.50
C GLY A 74 -13.49 13.95 17.99
N GLY A 75 -12.73 14.91 17.44
CA GLY A 75 -11.33 15.17 17.81
C GLY A 75 -10.37 14.92 16.65
N GLY A 76 -10.32 15.86 15.70
CA GLY A 76 -9.28 15.90 14.68
C GLY A 76 -7.99 16.43 15.31
N ALA A 77 -6.97 15.59 15.43
CA ALA A 77 -5.62 16.08 15.37
C ALA A 77 -5.36 16.42 13.90
N ASP A 78 -5.14 17.69 13.58
CA ASP A 78 -4.79 18.14 12.24
C ASP A 78 -3.36 17.67 11.95
N PHE A 79 -3.22 16.54 11.26
CA PHE A 79 -1.95 16.13 10.71
C PHE A 79 -1.66 16.99 9.49
N ALA A 80 -0.48 17.62 9.45
CA ALA A 80 -0.05 18.34 8.27
C ALA A 80 0.09 17.33 7.12
N ALA A 81 -0.82 17.40 6.15
CA ALA A 81 -0.66 16.66 4.91
C ALA A 81 0.66 17.08 4.25
N PRO A 82 1.38 16.14 3.61
CA PRO A 82 2.55 16.51 2.82
C PRO A 82 2.16 17.53 1.75
N GLN A 83 3.08 18.43 1.42
CA GLN A 83 2.90 19.42 0.36
C GLN A 83 3.05 18.73 -1.00
N ILE A 84 1.96 18.14 -1.47
CA ILE A 84 1.83 17.53 -2.79
C ILE A 84 0.85 18.40 -3.58
N ASP A 85 1.29 18.94 -4.72
CA ASP A 85 0.47 19.87 -5.51
C ASP A 85 -0.55 19.11 -6.39
N LEU A 86 -0.12 18.04 -7.06
CA LEU A 86 -0.91 17.31 -8.04
C LEU A 86 -0.59 15.82 -8.05
N ILE A 87 -1.63 15.00 -8.10
CA ILE A 87 -1.57 13.58 -8.40
C ILE A 87 -2.40 13.32 -9.66
N SER A 88 -1.72 13.06 -10.77
CA SER A 88 -2.34 12.80 -12.07
C SER A 88 -2.14 11.35 -12.50
N ALA A 89 -3.15 10.76 -13.16
CA ALA A 89 -3.08 9.41 -13.69
C ALA A 89 -3.46 9.33 -15.17
N SER A 90 -2.74 8.50 -15.94
CA SER A 90 -2.94 8.34 -17.39
C SER A 90 -3.81 7.14 -17.79
N HIS A 91 -4.45 6.46 -16.83
CA HIS A 91 -5.30 5.31 -17.12
C HIS A 91 -6.46 5.65 -18.05
N GLN A 92 -6.92 4.63 -18.80
CA GLN A 92 -8.20 4.72 -19.48
C GLN A 92 -9.32 5.05 -18.47
N PRO A 93 -10.31 5.86 -18.88
CA PRO A 93 -11.49 6.11 -18.06
C PRO A 93 -12.15 4.79 -17.67
N LEU A 94 -12.74 4.73 -16.48
CA LEU A 94 -13.59 3.60 -16.11
C LEU A 94 -14.75 3.50 -17.12
N PRO A 95 -15.22 2.29 -17.46
CA PRO A 95 -16.37 2.10 -18.34
C PRO A 95 -17.57 2.93 -17.86
N THR A 96 -18.14 3.76 -18.75
CA THR A 96 -19.27 4.64 -18.41
C THR A 96 -20.62 3.93 -18.46
N GLU A 97 -20.72 2.79 -19.14
CA GLU A 97 -21.95 2.01 -19.20
C GLU A 97 -21.90 0.87 -18.18
N HIS A 98 -22.86 0.86 -17.26
CA HIS A 98 -23.18 -0.35 -16.49
C HIS A 98 -23.64 -1.41 -17.50
N ALA A 99 -22.75 -2.33 -17.88
CA ALA A 99 -23.16 -3.49 -18.67
C ALA A 99 -24.22 -4.24 -17.86
N THR A 100 -25.49 -4.16 -18.28
CA THR A 100 -26.64 -4.76 -17.59
C THR A 100 -26.68 -6.28 -17.68
N HIS A 101 -25.66 -6.89 -18.29
CA HIS A 101 -25.45 -8.33 -18.40
C HIS A 101 -23.98 -8.61 -18.14
N GLU A 102 -23.71 -9.70 -17.39
CA GLU A 102 -22.41 -10.20 -16.91
C GLU A 102 -21.19 -9.32 -17.25
N PRO A 103 -20.40 -8.85 -16.27
CA PRO A 103 -19.18 -8.11 -16.57
C PRO A 103 -18.32 -9.01 -17.45
N SER A 104 -18.30 -8.72 -18.74
CA SER A 104 -17.41 -9.42 -19.66
C SER A 104 -16.03 -8.99 -19.25
N LEU A 105 -15.37 -9.79 -18.43
CA LEU A 105 -13.99 -9.58 -18.03
C LEU A 105 -13.19 -9.42 -19.33
N THR A 106 -12.79 -8.19 -19.63
CA THR A 106 -11.89 -7.95 -20.74
C THR A 106 -10.59 -8.64 -20.38
N ARG A 107 -10.03 -9.41 -21.33
CA ARG A 107 -8.68 -9.96 -21.15
C ARG A 107 -7.72 -8.85 -20.73
N THR A 108 -6.76 -9.20 -19.88
CA THR A 108 -5.67 -8.31 -19.53
C THR A 108 -5.03 -7.72 -20.78
N THR A 109 -4.88 -6.40 -20.77
CA THR A 109 -4.39 -5.64 -21.93
C THR A 109 -2.93 -5.98 -22.23
N PRO A 110 -2.50 -5.94 -23.50
CA PRO A 110 -1.09 -6.12 -23.85
C PRO A 110 -0.15 -5.15 -23.12
N GLU A 111 -0.60 -3.93 -22.88
CA GLU A 111 0.13 -2.90 -22.14
C GLU A 111 0.36 -3.31 -20.67
N ALA A 112 -0.66 -3.89 -20.03
CA ALA A 112 -0.53 -4.43 -18.67
C ALA A 112 0.43 -5.62 -18.60
N VAL A 113 0.36 -6.55 -19.55
CA VAL A 113 1.31 -7.66 -19.63
C VAL A 113 2.74 -7.13 -19.79
N ALA A 114 2.96 -6.18 -20.70
CA ALA A 114 4.28 -5.59 -20.92
C ALA A 114 4.82 -4.85 -19.69
N ALA A 115 3.96 -4.10 -18.98
CA ALA A 115 4.33 -3.41 -17.75
C ALA A 115 4.71 -4.38 -16.63
N LEU A 116 3.94 -5.45 -16.44
CA LEU A 116 4.22 -6.49 -15.44
C LEU A 116 5.52 -7.24 -15.75
N GLU A 117 5.79 -7.59 -17.01
CA GLU A 117 7.05 -8.23 -17.40
C GLU A 117 8.26 -7.30 -17.21
N ALA A 118 8.11 -6.01 -17.50
CA ALA A 118 9.17 -5.03 -17.24
C ALA A 118 9.47 -4.90 -15.74
N LEU A 119 8.44 -4.80 -14.90
CA LEU A 119 8.59 -4.79 -13.44
C LEU A 119 9.21 -6.10 -12.93
N ALA A 120 8.80 -7.25 -13.47
CA ALA A 120 9.37 -8.54 -13.09
C ALA A 120 10.86 -8.62 -13.43
N HIS A 121 11.26 -8.13 -14.61
CA HIS A 121 12.67 -8.06 -15.00
C HIS A 121 13.48 -7.15 -14.06
N THR A 122 12.95 -5.97 -13.71
CA THR A 122 13.55 -5.08 -12.72
C THR A 122 13.70 -5.78 -11.36
N ALA A 123 12.65 -6.48 -10.91
CA ALA A 123 12.67 -7.20 -9.63
C ALA A 123 13.78 -8.25 -9.59
N GLU A 124 14.00 -9.03 -10.65
CA GLU A 124 15.05 -10.06 -10.72
C GLU A 124 16.47 -9.51 -10.65
N GLN A 125 16.67 -8.30 -11.15
CA GLN A 125 17.97 -7.62 -11.12
C GLN A 125 18.29 -7.06 -9.73
N SER A 126 17.29 -6.94 -8.85
CA SER A 126 17.51 -6.47 -7.50
C SER A 126 18.34 -7.47 -6.70
N THR A 127 19.36 -6.96 -6.01
CA THR A 127 20.16 -7.72 -5.04
C THR A 127 19.73 -7.45 -3.60
N ALA A 128 18.69 -6.64 -3.40
CA ALA A 128 18.18 -6.31 -2.08
C ALA A 128 17.50 -7.54 -1.47
N VAL A 129 18.12 -8.11 -0.45
CA VAL A 129 17.54 -9.14 0.40
C VAL A 129 17.48 -8.58 1.81
N VAL A 130 16.27 -8.49 2.35
CA VAL A 130 16.08 -8.09 3.74
C VAL A 130 16.16 -9.34 4.61
N THR A 131 16.97 -9.27 5.66
CA THR A 131 17.06 -10.33 6.67
C THR A 131 16.31 -9.89 7.91
N LEU A 132 15.40 -10.74 8.37
CA LEU A 132 14.61 -10.53 9.57
C LEU A 132 15.20 -11.39 10.70
N SER A 133 15.72 -10.75 11.74
CA SER A 133 16.21 -11.43 12.94
C SER A 133 15.04 -11.77 13.88
N PRO A 134 15.17 -12.82 14.72
CA PRO A 134 14.16 -13.13 15.72
C PRO A 134 13.81 -11.92 16.60
N GLY A 135 12.52 -11.68 16.79
CA GLY A 135 12.00 -10.57 17.60
C GLY A 135 11.89 -9.22 16.88
N GLN A 136 12.38 -9.10 15.64
CA GLN A 136 12.15 -7.89 14.85
C GLN A 136 10.73 -7.87 14.28
N LEU A 137 10.21 -6.66 14.08
CA LEU A 137 8.89 -6.36 13.55
C LEU A 137 8.99 -5.70 12.18
N ILE A 138 7.90 -5.74 11.43
CA ILE A 138 7.73 -4.90 10.24
C ILE A 138 6.95 -3.67 10.66
N HIS A 139 7.50 -2.49 10.35
CA HIS A 139 6.83 -1.22 10.53
C HIS A 139 6.42 -0.66 9.17
N VAL A 140 5.14 -0.31 9.03
CA VAL A 140 4.56 0.25 7.82
C VAL A 140 4.05 1.66 8.11
N ASP A 141 4.66 2.65 7.47
CA ASP A 141 4.14 4.02 7.46
C ASP A 141 3.36 4.25 6.17
N THR A 142 2.08 4.57 6.31
CA THR A 142 1.16 4.86 5.21
C THR A 142 0.78 6.33 5.23
N ALA A 143 1.04 7.03 4.12
CA ALA A 143 0.57 8.39 3.87
C ALA A 143 -0.48 8.36 2.77
N GLY A 144 -1.72 8.74 3.08
CA GLY A 144 -2.79 8.65 2.09
C GLY A 144 -3.99 9.53 2.37
N TRP A 145 -4.86 9.61 1.38
CA TRP A 145 -6.13 10.30 1.39
C TRP A 145 -7.23 9.29 1.13
N ALA A 146 -8.31 9.38 1.89
CA ALA A 146 -9.48 8.53 1.72
C ALA A 146 -10.76 9.34 1.85
N ALA A 147 -11.78 8.97 1.09
CA ALA A 147 -13.08 9.59 1.19
C ALA A 147 -13.76 9.21 2.50
N ARG A 148 -14.39 10.21 3.11
CA ARG A 148 -15.33 10.03 4.21
C ARG A 148 -16.74 10.17 3.65
N LEU A 149 -17.44 9.04 3.54
CA LEU A 149 -18.75 9.00 2.89
C LEU A 149 -19.88 9.26 3.88
N SER A 150 -20.82 10.13 3.50
CA SER A 150 -22.08 10.39 4.20
C SER A 150 -23.20 10.58 3.17
N GLY A 151 -24.19 9.69 3.18
CA GLY A 151 -25.39 9.82 2.34
C GLY A 151 -25.13 9.87 0.83
N GLY A 152 -24.17 9.08 0.31
CA GLY A 152 -23.84 9.02 -1.13
C GLY A 152 -22.93 10.16 -1.64
N SER A 153 -22.48 11.03 -0.74
CA SER A 153 -21.46 12.05 -1.00
C SER A 153 -20.32 11.94 -0.01
N GLY A 154 -19.17 12.53 -0.28
CA GLY A 154 -18.06 12.54 0.67
C GLY A 154 -16.99 13.56 0.36
N SER A 155 -16.13 13.80 1.34
CA SER A 155 -14.90 14.57 1.17
C SER A 155 -13.68 13.68 1.32
N VAL A 156 -12.70 13.90 0.46
CA VAL A 156 -11.40 13.23 0.55
C VAL A 156 -10.59 13.91 1.66
N THR A 157 -10.07 13.12 2.60
CA THR A 157 -9.34 13.64 3.77
C THR A 157 -8.03 12.89 3.95
N TYR A 158 -7.00 13.58 4.44
CA TYR A 158 -5.72 12.96 4.75
C TYR A 158 -5.84 12.03 5.96
N GLN A 159 -5.31 10.81 5.85
CA GLN A 159 -5.43 9.74 6.84
C GLN A 159 -4.11 8.97 6.95
N PRO A 160 -3.12 9.50 7.68
CA PRO A 160 -1.86 8.79 7.91
C PRO A 160 -2.09 7.60 8.85
N ARG A 161 -1.35 6.52 8.62
CA ARG A 161 -1.33 5.33 9.50
C ARG A 161 0.10 4.85 9.72
N SER A 162 0.37 4.36 10.90
CA SER A 162 1.59 3.59 11.19
C SER A 162 1.18 2.26 11.81
N VAL A 163 1.73 1.17 11.33
CA VAL A 163 1.37 -0.19 11.75
C VAL A 163 2.64 -0.97 12.09
N TRP A 164 2.62 -1.70 13.20
CA TRP A 164 3.66 -2.64 13.56
C TRP A 164 3.10 -4.04 13.46
N LEU A 165 3.76 -4.90 12.69
CA LEU A 165 3.31 -6.23 12.37
C LEU A 165 4.29 -7.25 12.94
N ASP A 166 3.75 -8.27 13.60
CA ASP A 166 4.48 -9.49 13.91
C ASP A 166 4.66 -10.29 12.61
N PRO A 167 5.89 -10.53 12.15
CA PRO A 167 6.12 -11.25 10.90
C PRO A 167 5.66 -12.72 10.95
N ALA A 168 5.36 -13.27 12.13
CA ALA A 168 4.72 -14.58 12.28
C ALA A 168 3.20 -14.52 12.00
N GLY A 169 2.82 -14.07 10.81
CA GLY A 169 1.43 -14.02 10.35
C GLY A 169 0.89 -12.62 10.05
N MET A 170 1.75 -11.59 10.06
CA MET A 170 1.38 -10.18 9.90
C MET A 170 0.34 -9.70 10.91
N ILE A 171 0.42 -10.20 12.14
CA ILE A 171 -0.50 -9.84 13.21
C ILE A 171 -0.21 -8.41 13.65
N THR A 172 -1.21 -7.54 13.62
CA THR A 172 -1.05 -6.13 14.01
C THR A 172 -0.80 -6.02 15.51
N LEU A 173 0.36 -5.52 15.91
CA LEU A 173 0.78 -5.31 17.30
C LEU A 173 0.46 -3.91 17.82
N LYS A 174 0.46 -2.92 16.94
CA LYS A 174 0.17 -1.53 17.24
C LYS A 174 -0.33 -0.84 15.99
N LEU A 175 -1.36 -0.01 16.13
CA LEU A 175 -1.91 0.79 15.05
C LEU A 175 -2.09 2.25 15.46
N LEU A 176 -1.39 3.15 14.77
CA LEU A 176 -1.52 4.59 14.96
C LEU A 176 -2.26 5.26 13.80
N ALA A 177 -2.96 6.33 14.13
CA ALA A 177 -3.58 7.28 13.22
C ALA A 177 -2.91 8.65 13.41
N GLY A 178 -1.76 8.83 12.75
CA GLY A 178 -0.78 9.84 13.16
C GLY A 178 -0.34 9.61 14.62
N ASP A 179 -0.54 10.56 15.52
CA ASP A 179 -0.14 10.42 16.94
C ASP A 179 -1.15 9.65 17.80
N ARG A 180 -2.33 9.34 17.26
CA ARG A 180 -3.40 8.70 18.02
C ARG A 180 -3.26 7.18 17.93
N ASP A 181 -3.00 6.56 19.07
CA ASP A 181 -3.09 5.12 19.27
C ASP A 181 -4.55 4.66 19.16
N LEU A 182 -4.84 3.84 18.14
CA LEU A 182 -6.17 3.30 17.90
C LEU A 182 -6.50 2.13 18.83
N ASP A 183 -5.47 1.51 19.42
CA ASP A 183 -5.58 0.40 20.36
C ASP A 183 -5.69 0.88 21.81
N ALA A 184 -5.34 2.13 22.12
CA ALA A 184 -5.40 2.67 23.49
C ALA A 184 -6.82 3.08 23.97
N GLY A 185 -7.86 2.94 23.13
CA GLY A 185 -9.22 3.33 23.50
C GLY A 185 -9.86 2.40 24.53
N SER A 186 -10.68 2.92 25.45
CA SER A 186 -11.42 2.14 26.47
C SER A 186 -12.38 1.05 25.92
N ARG A 187 -12.46 0.89 24.59
CA ARG A 187 -13.28 -0.10 23.88
C ARG A 187 -12.43 -1.07 23.02
N SER A 188 -11.11 -0.91 22.96
CA SER A 188 -10.28 -1.81 22.18
C SER A 188 -10.23 -3.17 22.90
N ASN A 189 -10.42 -4.24 22.12
CA ASN A 189 -10.17 -5.60 22.56
C ASN A 189 -8.91 -6.14 21.89
N ALA A 190 -7.94 -5.26 21.64
CA ALA A 190 -6.81 -5.52 20.75
C ALA A 190 -6.01 -6.76 21.14
N GLU A 191 -5.84 -7.02 22.45
CA GLU A 191 -5.16 -8.24 22.90
C GLU A 191 -5.95 -9.51 22.56
N ALA A 192 -7.28 -9.50 22.75
CA ALA A 192 -8.09 -10.67 22.42
C ALA A 192 -8.25 -10.84 20.90
N GLU A 193 -8.30 -9.75 20.13
CA GLU A 193 -8.27 -9.77 18.66
C GLU A 193 -6.96 -10.39 18.17
N ARG A 194 -5.81 -9.95 18.70
CA ARG A 194 -4.50 -10.58 18.41
C ARG A 194 -4.44 -12.04 18.82
N ALA A 195 -5.00 -12.40 19.98
CA ALA A 195 -5.08 -13.79 20.42
C ALA A 195 -5.95 -14.64 19.48
N GLN A 196 -7.05 -14.08 18.99
CA GLN A 196 -7.91 -14.71 18.00
C GLN A 196 -7.19 -14.89 16.66
N GLU A 197 -6.48 -13.88 16.16
CA GLU A 197 -5.69 -13.99 14.93
C GLU A 197 -4.60 -15.08 15.03
N ARG A 198 -3.90 -15.17 16.17
CA ARG A 198 -2.94 -16.24 16.45
C ARG A 198 -3.60 -17.61 16.48
N GLN A 199 -4.79 -17.72 17.06
CA GLN A 199 -5.55 -18.95 17.08
C GLN A 199 -5.96 -19.35 15.66
N LEU A 200 -6.48 -18.42 14.85
CA LEU A 200 -6.84 -18.68 13.46
C LEU A 200 -5.64 -19.13 12.64
N LEU A 201 -4.47 -18.50 12.82
CA LEU A 201 -3.22 -18.90 12.18
C LEU A 201 -2.79 -20.31 12.61
N ALA A 202 -2.96 -20.66 13.90
CA ALA A 202 -2.64 -21.99 14.40
C ALA A 202 -3.59 -23.07 13.86
N GLU A 203 -4.87 -22.74 13.67
CA GLU A 203 -5.91 -23.65 13.18
C GLU A 203 -5.85 -23.88 11.67
N HIS A 204 -5.65 -22.81 10.89
CA HIS A 204 -5.73 -22.85 9.42
C HIS A 204 -4.36 -22.86 8.74
N GLY A 205 -3.30 -22.55 9.49
CA GLY A 205 -1.96 -22.38 8.96
C GLY A 205 -1.76 -21.05 8.23
N PRO A 206 -0.53 -20.78 7.76
CA PRO A 206 -0.23 -19.55 7.04
C PRO A 206 -0.82 -19.56 5.63
N SER A 207 -1.22 -18.38 5.15
CA SER A 207 -1.94 -18.18 3.89
C SER A 207 -1.63 -16.80 3.30
N LEU A 208 -2.21 -16.47 2.14
CA LEU A 208 -2.18 -15.11 1.59
C LEU A 208 -2.68 -14.04 2.58
N ALA A 209 -3.68 -14.37 3.40
CA ALA A 209 -4.25 -13.43 4.38
C ALA A 209 -3.46 -13.36 5.70
N GLN A 210 -2.67 -14.39 6.02
CA GLN A 210 -1.79 -14.43 7.20
C GLN A 210 -0.42 -14.98 6.81
N PRO A 211 0.36 -14.25 6.00
CA PRO A 211 1.61 -14.75 5.45
C PRO A 211 2.68 -14.82 6.53
N THR A 212 3.56 -15.82 6.40
CA THR A 212 4.76 -15.99 7.22
C THR A 212 5.98 -16.10 6.31
N PRO A 213 7.20 -15.77 6.78
CA PRO A 213 8.43 -15.97 6.00
C PRO A 213 8.57 -17.39 5.44
N GLN A 214 8.18 -18.41 6.20
CA GLN A 214 8.22 -19.81 5.78
C GLN A 214 7.19 -20.10 4.69
N TRP A 215 5.98 -19.55 4.79
CA TRP A 215 4.97 -19.68 3.74
C TRP A 215 5.41 -18.99 2.45
N LEU A 216 5.98 -17.78 2.54
CA LEU A 216 6.55 -17.06 1.40
C LEU A 216 7.65 -17.88 0.71
N ALA A 217 8.57 -18.45 1.48
CA ALA A 217 9.63 -19.32 0.96
C ALA A 217 9.11 -20.63 0.33
N SER A 218 7.88 -21.05 0.68
CA SER A 218 7.23 -22.25 0.14
C SER A 218 6.46 -22.00 -1.16
N LEU A 219 6.28 -20.74 -1.57
CA LEU A 219 5.51 -20.41 -2.76
C LEU A 219 6.23 -20.91 -4.03
N PRO A 220 5.50 -21.48 -5.00
CA PRO A 220 6.10 -21.85 -6.28
C PRO A 220 6.55 -20.59 -7.03
N THR A 221 7.67 -20.69 -7.76
CA THR A 221 8.17 -19.60 -8.60
C THR A 221 7.70 -19.69 -10.06
N ASP A 222 7.04 -20.80 -10.43
CA ASP A 222 6.37 -20.92 -11.73
C ASP A 222 5.11 -20.04 -11.74
N PRO A 223 4.98 -19.04 -12.65
CA PRO A 223 3.90 -18.05 -12.59
C PRO A 223 2.49 -18.65 -12.64
N ALA A 224 2.28 -19.71 -13.44
CA ALA A 224 0.97 -20.34 -13.58
C ALA A 224 0.59 -21.13 -12.32
N GLN A 225 1.51 -21.90 -11.75
CA GLN A 225 1.29 -22.59 -10.48
C GLN A 225 1.09 -21.62 -9.31
N LEU A 226 1.84 -20.51 -9.30
CA LEU A 226 1.70 -19.47 -8.29
C LEU A 226 0.33 -18.83 -8.35
N LEU A 227 -0.12 -18.39 -9.54
CA LEU A 227 -1.45 -17.81 -9.71
C LEU A 227 -2.55 -18.81 -9.31
N ALA A 228 -2.43 -20.07 -9.72
CA ALA A 228 -3.40 -21.10 -9.37
C ALA A 228 -3.49 -21.32 -7.85
N ARG A 229 -2.35 -21.32 -7.14
CA ARG A 229 -2.31 -21.40 -5.67
C ARG A 229 -2.98 -20.19 -5.02
N LEU A 230 -2.64 -18.98 -5.44
CA LEU A 230 -3.20 -17.74 -4.88
C LEU A 230 -4.73 -17.65 -5.09
N ARG A 231 -5.22 -18.04 -6.27
CA ARG A 231 -6.67 -18.13 -6.54
C ARG A 231 -7.36 -19.16 -5.65
N ALA A 232 -6.73 -20.29 -5.36
CA ALA A 232 -7.30 -21.32 -4.49
C ALA A 232 -7.40 -20.88 -3.02
N GLU A 233 -6.52 -19.98 -2.58
CA GLU A 233 -6.54 -19.39 -1.22
C GLU A 233 -7.46 -18.16 -1.13
N THR A 234 -7.98 -17.66 -2.26
CA THR A 234 -8.87 -16.49 -2.29
C THR A 234 -10.32 -16.91 -2.06
N GLU A 235 -10.93 -16.39 -1.00
CA GLU A 235 -12.36 -16.62 -0.75
C GLU A 235 -13.21 -16.01 -1.87
N VAL A 236 -14.20 -16.76 -2.36
CA VAL A 236 -15.09 -16.26 -3.43
C VAL A 236 -16.30 -15.58 -2.81
N GLY A 237 -16.25 -14.24 -2.77
CA GLY A 237 -17.41 -13.42 -2.46
C GLY A 237 -18.48 -13.47 -3.56
N LYS A 238 -19.72 -13.12 -3.23
CA LYS A 238 -20.82 -13.06 -4.22
C LYS A 238 -20.81 -11.80 -5.09
N ALA A 239 -20.07 -10.76 -4.68
CA ALA A 239 -20.12 -9.44 -5.28
C ALA A 239 -19.07 -9.22 -6.38
N TRP A 240 -17.96 -9.95 -6.32
CA TRP A 240 -16.78 -9.72 -7.14
C TRP A 240 -16.26 -11.02 -7.76
N THR A 241 -15.55 -10.86 -8.87
CA THR A 241 -14.82 -11.97 -9.49
C THR A 241 -13.65 -12.41 -8.61
N VAL A 242 -13.22 -13.68 -8.77
CA VAL A 242 -12.08 -14.23 -8.00
C VAL A 242 -10.82 -13.40 -8.19
N ASP A 243 -10.56 -12.94 -9.42
CA ASP A 243 -9.39 -12.11 -9.73
C ASP A 243 -9.48 -10.72 -9.10
N HIS A 244 -10.68 -10.12 -9.01
CA HIS A 244 -10.84 -8.85 -8.29
C HIS A 244 -10.58 -9.02 -6.79
N GLN A 245 -11.13 -10.07 -6.17
CA GLN A 245 -10.89 -10.33 -4.75
C GLN A 245 -9.41 -10.66 -4.48
N LEU A 246 -8.78 -11.43 -5.36
CA LEU A 246 -7.35 -11.71 -5.30
C LEU A 246 -6.54 -10.43 -5.43
N TRP A 247 -6.90 -9.53 -6.35
CA TRP A 247 -6.22 -8.25 -6.53
C TRP A 247 -6.28 -7.35 -5.29
N ASP A 248 -7.46 -7.28 -4.64
CA ASP A 248 -7.62 -6.54 -3.40
C ASP A 248 -6.75 -7.13 -2.27
N ASN A 249 -6.80 -8.46 -2.09
CA ASN A 249 -5.96 -9.19 -1.13
C ASN A 249 -4.47 -8.96 -1.39
N LEU A 250 -4.04 -8.95 -2.66
CA LEU A 250 -2.66 -8.68 -3.05
C LEU A 250 -2.25 -7.25 -2.73
N SER A 251 -3.15 -6.27 -2.86
CA SER A 251 -2.84 -4.88 -2.48
C SER A 251 -2.49 -4.77 -0.99
N GLN A 252 -3.24 -5.47 -0.13
CA GLN A 252 -2.97 -5.54 1.30
C GLN A 252 -1.66 -6.30 1.57
N PHE A 253 -1.50 -7.47 0.95
CA PHE A 253 -0.29 -8.28 1.02
C PHE A 253 0.96 -7.47 0.69
N TYR A 254 0.97 -6.70 -0.41
CA TYR A 254 2.10 -5.84 -0.76
C TYR A 254 2.32 -4.75 0.29
N SER A 255 1.26 -4.13 0.81
CA SER A 255 1.39 -3.07 1.83
C SER A 255 1.95 -3.56 3.16
N GLU A 256 1.86 -4.85 3.46
CA GLU A 256 2.28 -5.43 4.74
C GLU A 256 3.56 -6.29 4.61
N CYS A 257 3.79 -6.92 3.45
CA CYS A 257 4.78 -8.00 3.29
C CYS A 257 5.84 -7.79 2.21
N ASP A 258 5.74 -6.78 1.34
CA ASP A 258 6.64 -6.65 0.18
C ASP A 258 8.14 -6.69 0.58
N ILE A 259 8.50 -6.10 1.73
CA ILE A 259 9.85 -6.09 2.28
C ILE A 259 10.44 -7.50 2.51
N LEU A 260 9.58 -8.51 2.72
CA LEU A 260 9.99 -9.90 2.91
C LEU A 260 10.10 -10.69 1.61
N LEU A 261 9.66 -10.14 0.47
CA LEU A 261 9.75 -10.83 -0.80
C LEU A 261 11.19 -10.89 -1.29
N SER A 262 11.65 -12.10 -1.63
CA SER A 262 12.88 -12.23 -2.39
C SER A 262 12.70 -11.61 -3.78
N PRO A 263 13.78 -11.12 -4.41
CA PRO A 263 13.74 -10.62 -5.79
C PRO A 263 13.05 -11.58 -6.77
N GLN A 264 13.34 -12.89 -6.66
CA GLN A 264 12.77 -13.92 -7.52
C GLN A 264 11.28 -14.16 -7.26
N LEU A 265 10.86 -14.14 -5.98
CA LEU A 265 9.44 -14.31 -5.65
C LEU A 265 8.62 -13.10 -6.09
N ARG A 266 9.14 -11.87 -5.91
CA ARG A 266 8.49 -10.65 -6.42
C ARG A 266 8.32 -10.72 -7.93
N ALA A 267 9.35 -11.11 -8.66
CA ALA A 267 9.26 -11.30 -10.11
C ALA A 267 8.25 -12.38 -10.52
N ALA A 268 8.21 -13.51 -9.80
CA ALA A 268 7.24 -14.57 -10.04
C ALA A 268 5.80 -14.09 -9.81
N LEU A 269 5.54 -13.31 -8.76
CA LEU A 269 4.22 -12.71 -8.49
C LEU A 269 3.81 -11.76 -9.61
N LEU A 270 4.69 -10.85 -10.03
CA LEU A 270 4.42 -9.91 -11.12
C LEU A 270 4.09 -10.64 -12.43
N ARG A 271 4.81 -11.70 -12.77
CA ARG A 271 4.49 -12.54 -13.94
C ARG A 271 3.21 -13.34 -13.77
N ALA A 272 2.92 -13.83 -12.56
CA ALA A 272 1.69 -14.56 -12.27
C ALA A 272 0.46 -13.69 -12.58
N PHE A 273 0.52 -12.38 -12.32
CA PHE A 273 -0.59 -11.46 -12.61
C PHE A 273 -0.92 -11.33 -14.09
N THR A 274 -0.01 -11.65 -15.01
CA THR A 274 -0.30 -11.66 -16.46
C THR A 274 -1.38 -12.67 -16.84
N GLY A 275 -1.62 -13.69 -16.01
CA GLY A 275 -2.69 -14.69 -16.19
C GLY A 275 -4.03 -14.30 -15.55
N MET A 276 -4.14 -13.12 -14.95
CA MET A 276 -5.41 -12.56 -14.48
C MET A 276 -6.19 -11.96 -15.65
N ASP A 277 -7.52 -11.88 -15.53
CA ASP A 277 -8.35 -11.11 -16.44
C ASP A 277 -8.66 -9.71 -15.86
N GLY A 278 -8.90 -8.74 -16.74
CA GLY A 278 -9.34 -7.40 -16.34
C GLY A 278 -8.24 -6.42 -15.93
N LEU A 279 -6.95 -6.75 -16.15
CA LEU A 279 -5.87 -5.82 -15.82
C LEU A 279 -5.57 -4.81 -16.94
N THR A 280 -5.40 -3.55 -16.54
CA THR A 280 -4.91 -2.45 -17.38
C THR A 280 -3.71 -1.78 -16.73
N ALA A 281 -2.82 -1.20 -17.52
CA ALA A 281 -1.70 -0.40 -17.02
C ALA A 281 -1.91 1.09 -17.32
N GLY A 282 -1.31 1.91 -16.46
CA GLY A 282 -1.24 3.35 -16.60
C GLY A 282 -0.08 3.88 -15.80
N GLU A 283 0.05 5.19 -15.76
CA GLU A 283 1.06 5.89 -14.98
C GLU A 283 0.41 6.80 -13.97
N VAL A 284 1.03 6.93 -12.81
CA VAL A 284 0.68 7.92 -11.78
C VAL A 284 1.92 8.77 -11.51
N TYR A 285 1.73 10.08 -11.47
CA TYR A 285 2.79 11.02 -11.11
C TYR A 285 2.51 11.56 -9.71
N LEU A 286 3.47 11.39 -8.80
CA LEU A 286 3.42 11.86 -7.42
C LEU A 286 4.67 12.72 -7.17
N ASP A 287 4.50 14.04 -7.04
CA ASP A 287 5.59 15.01 -6.90
C ASP A 287 6.71 14.82 -7.95
N GLY A 288 6.31 14.58 -9.21
CA GLY A 288 7.22 14.33 -10.32
C GLY A 288 7.83 12.92 -10.36
N THR A 289 7.58 12.08 -9.36
CA THR A 289 7.94 10.66 -9.37
C THR A 289 6.92 9.89 -10.21
N ARG A 290 7.40 9.23 -11.26
CA ARG A 290 6.59 8.37 -12.13
C ARG A 290 6.46 6.98 -11.51
N LEU A 291 5.22 6.54 -11.30
CA LEU A 291 4.85 5.21 -10.84
C LEU A 291 4.09 4.47 -11.93
N ILE A 292 4.25 3.14 -11.98
CA ILE A 292 3.45 2.26 -12.82
C ILE A 292 2.23 1.82 -12.02
N ALA A 293 1.04 2.13 -12.52
CA ALA A 293 -0.19 1.72 -11.89
C ALA A 293 -0.79 0.55 -12.67
N ILE A 294 -0.99 -0.58 -12.00
CA ILE A 294 -1.73 -1.73 -12.55
C ILE A 294 -3.11 -1.71 -11.92
N ARG A 295 -4.14 -1.61 -12.76
CA ARG A 295 -5.54 -1.52 -12.34
C ARG A 295 -6.26 -2.81 -12.66
N GLN A 296 -6.94 -3.39 -11.68
CA GLN A 296 -8.06 -4.30 -11.90
C GLN A 296 -9.35 -3.48 -11.87
N THR A 297 -10.19 -3.63 -12.90
CA THR A 297 -11.54 -3.04 -12.91
C THR A 297 -12.62 -4.12 -12.83
N ASP A 298 -13.54 -3.97 -11.89
CA ASP A 298 -14.78 -4.74 -11.81
C ASP A 298 -15.93 -3.77 -11.54
N GLN A 299 -17.01 -3.90 -12.32
CA GLN A 299 -18.15 -2.96 -12.32
C GLN A 299 -17.69 -1.50 -12.53
N ASP A 300 -18.04 -0.61 -11.60
CA ASP A 300 -17.76 0.81 -11.62
C ASP A 300 -16.55 1.18 -10.73
N THR A 301 -15.77 0.20 -10.26
CA THR A 301 -14.65 0.45 -9.35
C THR A 301 -13.35 -0.11 -9.92
N GLY A 302 -12.31 0.72 -9.89
CA GLY A 302 -10.95 0.34 -10.25
C GLY A 302 -10.03 0.32 -9.03
N TYR A 303 -9.39 -0.82 -8.76
CA TYR A 303 -8.36 -0.95 -7.73
C TYR A 303 -6.99 -1.00 -8.38
N GLU A 304 -6.10 -0.11 -7.93
CA GLU A 304 -4.76 0.04 -8.49
C GLU A 304 -3.71 -0.29 -7.44
N ILE A 305 -2.68 -1.03 -7.86
CA ILE A 305 -1.42 -1.12 -7.12
C ILE A 305 -0.40 -0.28 -7.87
N LEU A 306 0.33 0.56 -7.13
CA LEU A 306 1.35 1.47 -7.65
C LEU A 306 2.73 0.85 -7.41
N PHE A 307 3.48 0.68 -8.48
CA PHE A 307 4.83 0.15 -8.46
C PHE A 307 5.84 1.23 -8.85
N ASP A 308 6.95 1.29 -8.12
CA ASP A 308 8.11 2.05 -8.54
C ASP A 308 8.81 1.32 -9.70
N PRO A 309 8.88 1.90 -10.92
CA PRO A 309 9.51 1.24 -12.06
C PRO A 309 11.01 0.96 -11.88
N VAL A 310 11.68 1.64 -10.96
CA VAL A 310 13.13 1.50 -10.72
C VAL A 310 13.44 0.33 -9.81
N THR A 311 12.61 0.11 -8.80
CA THR A 311 12.83 -0.94 -7.79
C THR A 311 11.91 -2.14 -7.94
N ALA A 312 10.81 -1.98 -8.69
CA ALA A 312 9.66 -2.88 -8.77
C ALA A 312 8.91 -3.08 -7.45
N TRP A 313 9.17 -2.27 -6.43
CA TRP A 313 8.45 -2.33 -5.16
C TRP A 313 7.03 -1.78 -5.35
N ALA A 314 6.08 -2.40 -4.67
CA ALA A 314 4.76 -1.83 -4.50
C ALA A 314 4.86 -0.72 -3.45
N VAL A 315 4.56 0.51 -3.84
CA VAL A 315 4.74 1.71 -3.02
C VAL A 315 3.42 2.40 -2.69
N GLY A 316 2.31 1.92 -3.22
CA GLY A 316 1.01 2.53 -3.00
C GLY A 316 -0.14 1.80 -3.63
N ARG A 317 -1.35 2.29 -3.36
CA ARG A 317 -2.59 1.81 -3.97
C ARG A 317 -3.58 2.94 -4.17
N ARG A 318 -4.50 2.76 -5.11
CA ARG A 318 -5.60 3.70 -5.37
C ARG A 318 -6.91 2.95 -5.57
N THR A 319 -8.00 3.60 -5.20
CA THR A 319 -9.34 3.17 -5.56
C THR A 319 -10.02 4.31 -6.30
N VAL A 320 -10.36 4.06 -7.55
CA VAL A 320 -11.10 4.98 -8.42
C VAL A 320 -12.53 4.46 -8.51
N VAL A 321 -13.50 5.35 -8.34
CA VAL A 321 -14.92 5.03 -8.51
C VAL A 321 -15.46 5.72 -9.74
N GLY A 322 -16.38 5.05 -10.43
CA GLY A 322 -16.99 5.52 -11.66
C GLY A 322 -17.83 6.78 -11.46
N PRO A 323 -18.10 7.52 -12.53
CA PRO A 323 -18.97 8.68 -12.47
C PRO A 323 -20.38 8.26 -12.00
N GLY A 324 -20.91 8.97 -11.00
CA GLY A 324 -22.27 8.75 -10.49
C GLY A 324 -22.39 7.74 -9.34
N THR A 325 -21.33 6.99 -9.02
CA THR A 325 -21.31 6.07 -7.86
C THR A 325 -21.31 6.84 -6.54
N VAL A 326 -20.44 7.84 -6.43
CA VAL A 326 -20.31 8.71 -5.25
C VAL A 326 -20.00 10.13 -5.70
N ALA A 327 -20.68 11.11 -5.12
CA ALA A 327 -20.31 12.51 -5.27
C ALA A 327 -19.14 12.85 -4.33
N LEU A 328 -17.91 12.82 -4.86
CA LEU A 328 -16.72 13.17 -4.10
C LEU A 328 -16.33 14.63 -4.29
N THR A 329 -15.88 15.25 -3.20
CA THR A 329 -15.25 16.57 -3.20
C THR A 329 -13.75 16.41 -2.95
N ALA A 330 -12.95 17.21 -3.66
CA ALA A 330 -11.51 17.28 -3.47
C ALA A 330 -11.17 17.66 -2.02
N PRO A 331 -9.99 17.27 -1.50
CA PRO A 331 -9.59 17.67 -0.16
C PRO A 331 -9.44 19.20 -0.05
N ASP A 332 -9.82 19.76 1.11
CA ASP A 332 -9.66 21.20 1.39
C ASP A 332 -8.17 21.63 1.40
N SER A 333 -7.28 20.68 1.70
CA SER A 333 -5.83 20.84 1.69
C SER A 333 -5.13 19.57 1.20
N GLY A 334 -4.10 19.73 0.37
CA GLY A 334 -3.34 18.63 -0.21
C GLY A 334 -3.44 18.60 -1.74
N PRO A 335 -3.21 17.44 -2.37
CA PRO A 335 -3.10 17.34 -3.81
C PRO A 335 -4.44 17.51 -4.50
N ALA A 336 -4.39 18.17 -5.67
CA ALA A 336 -5.42 17.98 -6.67
C ALA A 336 -5.33 16.53 -7.21
N PHE A 337 -6.45 15.84 -7.30
CA PHE A 337 -6.53 14.50 -7.89
C PHE A 337 -7.14 14.57 -9.29
N ASP A 338 -6.45 13.97 -10.26
CA ASP A 338 -6.93 13.82 -11.64
C ASP A 338 -6.75 12.37 -12.12
N PRO A 339 -7.81 11.53 -12.15
CA PRO A 339 -9.16 11.81 -11.66
C PRO A 339 -9.25 11.79 -10.13
N LEU A 340 -10.34 12.33 -9.60
CA LEU A 340 -10.67 12.24 -8.17
C LEU A 340 -10.79 10.76 -7.73
N VAL A 341 -10.25 10.45 -6.55
CA VAL A 341 -10.13 9.08 -6.03
C VAL A 341 -10.93 8.92 -4.75
N ASN A 342 -11.49 7.72 -4.54
CA ASN A 342 -12.06 7.34 -3.25
C ASN A 342 -10.95 7.04 -2.23
N TYR A 343 -9.81 6.54 -2.70
CA TYR A 343 -8.66 6.23 -1.88
C TYR A 343 -7.36 6.40 -2.69
N HIS A 344 -6.34 6.99 -2.09
CA HIS A 344 -4.97 6.98 -2.58
C HIS A 344 -4.04 6.93 -1.38
N ALA A 345 -3.15 5.95 -1.32
CA ALA A 345 -2.12 5.92 -0.30
C ALA A 345 -0.80 5.44 -0.88
N THR A 346 0.28 5.94 -0.31
CA THR A 346 1.62 5.37 -0.47
C THR A 346 2.08 4.83 0.88
N TRP A 347 3.00 3.88 0.86
CA TRP A 347 3.59 3.33 2.07
C TRP A 347 5.09 3.12 1.95
N THR A 348 5.73 3.05 3.11
CA THR A 348 7.10 2.59 3.28
C THR A 348 7.15 1.48 4.31
N GLN A 349 8.08 0.55 4.15
CA GLN A 349 8.27 -0.58 5.05
C GLN A 349 9.68 -0.57 5.61
N THR A 350 9.81 -0.82 6.91
CA THR A 350 11.08 -0.90 7.62
C THR A 350 11.07 -2.05 8.61
N ILE A 351 12.25 -2.56 8.97
CA ILE A 351 12.41 -3.56 10.02
C ILE A 351 12.85 -2.85 11.30
N VAL A 352 12.09 -3.02 12.38
CA VAL A 352 12.33 -2.37 13.68
C VAL A 352 12.46 -3.42 14.80
N PRO A 353 13.18 -3.14 15.89
CA PRO A 353 13.37 -4.12 16.97
C PRO A 353 12.13 -4.27 17.88
N ASP A 354 11.27 -3.27 17.95
CA ASP A 354 10.06 -3.25 18.80
C ASP A 354 9.05 -2.17 18.34
N THR A 355 7.95 -2.02 19.07
CA THR A 355 6.87 -1.06 18.79
C THR A 355 7.17 0.39 19.21
N ASP A 356 8.29 0.62 19.89
CA ASP A 356 8.67 1.93 20.44
C ASP A 356 9.78 2.61 19.61
N SER A 357 10.35 1.88 18.66
CA SER A 357 11.36 2.36 17.74
C SER A 357 10.74 3.10 16.55
N HIS A 358 11.15 4.36 16.37
CA HIS A 358 10.83 5.22 15.23
C HIS A 358 12.09 5.81 14.61
#